data_AF-A0A933MKB6-F1
#
_entry.id   AF-A0A933MKB6-F1
#
_cell.length_a   1.000
_cell.length_b   1.000
_cell.length_c   1.000
_cell.angle_alpha   90.00
_cell.angle_beta   90.00
_cell.angle_gamma   90.00
#
_symmetry.space_group_name_H-M   'P 1'
#
loop_
_entity.id
_entity.type
_entity.pdbx_description
1 polymer ?
#
loop_
_entity_poly.entity_id
_entity_poly.type
_entity_poly.pdbx_seq_one_letter_code
_entity_poly.pdbx_strand_id
1 'polypeptide(L)'
;MTTEKEQLEKAAIDYFLKAYPRGLRILEHSDKPDFTLLDENDKSKIGVEIAHLWHDREEAKILLRRSEQVFHGIMCATDLIKVLNDLLTRKANKISGFREHDKFFLVIRVASPIFDKSTFDMYEDDI
;
A
#
# COMPACT_ATOMS: atom_id res chain seq x y z
N MET A 1 -8.78 -21.46 1.09
CA MET A 1 -8.70 -20.64 -0.13
C MET A 1 -8.27 -19.25 0.29
N THR A 2 -7.22 -18.69 -0.30
CA THR A 2 -6.74 -17.33 -0.02
C THR A 2 -7.65 -16.32 -0.72
N THR A 3 -8.10 -15.30 -0.01
CA THR A 3 -8.98 -14.26 -0.54
C THR A 3 -8.25 -13.33 -1.52
N GLU A 4 -8.97 -12.61 -2.38
CA GLU A 4 -8.38 -11.63 -3.31
C GLU A 4 -7.56 -10.56 -2.58
N LYS A 5 -8.04 -10.10 -1.41
CA LYS A 5 -7.33 -9.16 -0.55
C LYS A 5 -5.94 -9.70 -0.18
N GLU A 6 -5.89 -10.92 0.33
CA GLU A 6 -4.62 -11.54 0.76
C GLU A 6 -3.66 -11.76 -0.41
N GLN A 7 -4.19 -12.04 -1.61
CA GLN A 7 -3.36 -12.17 -2.82
C GLN A 7 -2.74 -10.83 -3.24
N LEU A 8 -3.53 -9.74 -3.20
CA LEU A 8 -3.05 -8.40 -3.49
C LEU A 8 -2.00 -7.93 -2.46
N GLU A 9 -2.25 -8.20 -1.19
CA GLU A 9 -1.32 -7.93 -0.08
C GLU A 9 -0.01 -8.68 -0.25
N LYS A 10 -0.09 -9.99 -0.54
CA LYS A 10 1.08 -10.83 -0.78
C LYS A 10 1.90 -10.34 -1.98
N ALA A 11 1.24 -9.99 -3.08
CA ALA A 11 1.93 -9.47 -4.25
C ALA A 11 2.64 -8.13 -3.96
N ALA A 12 2.03 -7.25 -3.16
CA ALA A 12 2.64 -5.98 -2.77
C ALA A 12 3.85 -6.18 -1.85
N ILE A 13 3.75 -7.03 -0.83
CA ILE A 13 4.85 -7.28 0.09
C ILE A 13 6.02 -8.00 -0.61
N ASP A 14 5.75 -8.97 -1.48
CA ASP A 14 6.79 -9.69 -2.23
C ASP A 14 7.59 -8.73 -3.13
N TYR A 15 6.89 -7.81 -3.80
CA TYR A 15 7.53 -6.76 -4.60
C TYR A 15 8.39 -5.83 -3.73
N PHE A 16 7.86 -5.38 -2.58
CA PHE A 16 8.58 -4.54 -1.64
C PHE A 16 9.85 -5.23 -1.12
N LEU A 17 9.75 -6.47 -0.65
CA LEU A 17 10.89 -7.23 -0.11
C LEU A 17 12.00 -7.43 -1.15
N LYS A 18 11.63 -7.59 -2.44
CA LYS A 18 12.60 -7.71 -3.53
C LYS A 18 13.31 -6.38 -3.82
N ALA A 19 12.62 -5.25 -3.68
CA ALA A 19 13.16 -3.92 -3.95
C ALA A 19 13.90 -3.31 -2.76
N TYR A 20 13.58 -3.73 -1.53
CA TYR A 20 14.15 -3.17 -0.32
C TYR A 20 15.60 -3.62 -0.14
N PRO A 21 16.54 -2.69 0.14
CA PRO A 21 17.97 -3.01 0.14
C PRO A 21 18.45 -3.86 1.32
N ARG A 22 17.61 -4.04 2.36
CA ARG A 22 17.97 -4.81 3.56
C ARG A 22 17.26 -6.15 3.57
N GLY A 23 17.91 -7.15 4.17
CA GLY A 23 17.32 -8.46 4.42
C GLY A 23 16.17 -8.36 5.41
N LEU A 24 14.95 -8.48 4.91
CA LEU A 24 13.72 -8.57 5.70
C LEU A 24 13.07 -9.93 5.47
N ARG A 25 12.56 -10.55 6.54
CA ARG A 25 11.89 -11.85 6.48
C ARG A 25 10.49 -11.78 7.06
N ILE A 26 9.51 -12.32 6.35
CA ILE A 26 8.13 -12.44 6.87
C ILE A 26 8.13 -13.43 8.04
N LEU A 27 7.62 -13.00 9.19
CA LEU A 27 7.34 -13.84 10.35
C LEU A 27 5.88 -14.31 10.36
N GLU A 28 4.96 -13.39 10.05
CA GLU A 28 3.53 -13.62 10.18
C GLU A 28 2.74 -12.76 9.19
N HIS A 29 1.59 -13.27 8.75
CA HIS A 29 0.52 -12.52 8.08
C HIS A 29 -0.70 -12.57 9.02
N SER A 30 -1.23 -11.41 9.40
CA SER A 30 -2.34 -11.29 10.34
C SER A 30 -3.25 -10.12 9.95
N ASP A 31 -4.33 -9.88 10.69
CA ASP A 31 -5.25 -8.78 10.36
C ASP A 31 -4.71 -7.40 10.78
N LYS A 32 -3.77 -7.36 11.73
CA LYS A 32 -3.25 -6.13 12.37
C LYS A 32 -1.88 -6.37 13.03
N PRO A 33 -0.78 -5.84 12.46
CA PRO A 33 -0.65 -5.31 11.10
C PRO A 33 -0.84 -6.41 10.05
N ASP A 34 -0.98 -6.05 8.77
CA ASP A 34 -1.16 -7.05 7.70
C ASP A 34 0.01 -8.06 7.70
N PHE A 35 1.25 -7.59 7.87
CA PHE A 35 2.40 -8.49 8.06
C PHE A 35 3.28 -8.06 9.24
N THR A 36 3.92 -9.05 9.85
CA THR A 36 5.07 -8.84 10.73
C THR A 36 6.34 -9.31 10.02
N LEU A 37 7.33 -8.43 9.91
CA LEU A 37 8.67 -8.75 9.40
C LEU A 37 9.71 -8.77 10.52
N LEU A 38 10.78 -9.51 10.29
CA LEU A 38 12.03 -9.43 11.04
C LEU A 38 13.08 -8.72 10.18
N ASP A 39 13.70 -7.66 10.70
CA ASP A 39 14.93 -7.13 10.12
C ASP A 39 16.10 -8.04 10.52
N GLU A 40 16.74 -8.66 9.54
CA GLU A 40 17.80 -9.63 9.82
C GLU A 40 19.07 -8.98 10.38
N ASN A 41 19.23 -7.65 10.24
CA ASN A 41 20.41 -6.93 10.70
C ASN A 41 20.36 -6.60 12.20
N ASP A 42 19.22 -6.05 12.67
CA ASP A 42 19.07 -5.59 14.07
C ASP A 42 18.08 -6.44 14.89
N LYS A 43 17.46 -7.45 14.26
CA LYS A 43 16.45 -8.35 14.85
C LYS A 43 15.18 -7.63 15.34
N SER A 44 14.95 -6.39 14.91
CA SER A 44 13.71 -5.67 15.21
C SER A 44 12.51 -6.27 14.49
N LYS A 45 11.34 -6.21 15.14
CA LYS A 45 10.06 -6.56 14.55
C LYS A 45 9.46 -5.33 13.89
N ILE A 46 9.11 -5.47 12.61
CA ILE A 46 8.52 -4.41 11.81
C ILE A 46 7.09 -4.80 11.48
N GLY A 47 6.14 -3.99 11.91
CA GLY A 47 4.75 -4.11 11.47
C GLY A 47 4.58 -3.50 10.08
N VAL A 48 3.88 -4.18 9.18
CA VAL A 48 3.66 -3.68 7.83
C VAL A 48 2.18 -3.63 7.51
N GLU A 49 1.71 -2.45 7.16
CA GLU A 49 0.38 -2.24 6.61
C GLU A 49 0.50 -2.10 5.09
N ILE A 50 -0.33 -2.85 4.36
CA ILE A 50 -0.46 -2.72 2.92
C ILE A 50 -1.63 -1.82 2.60
N ALA A 51 -1.45 -1.00 1.57
CA ALA A 51 -2.50 -0.21 0.97
C ALA A 51 -2.38 -0.25 -0.55
N HIS A 52 -3.54 -0.25 -1.20
CA HIS A 52 -3.63 -0.07 -2.65
C HIS A 52 -4.23 1.30 -2.91
N LEU A 53 -3.47 2.13 -3.62
CA LEU A 53 -3.91 3.46 -4.02
C LEU A 53 -4.59 3.37 -5.38
N TRP A 54 -5.84 3.79 -5.41
CA TRP A 54 -6.65 3.95 -6.60
C TRP A 54 -7.02 5.43 -6.70
N HIS A 55 -7.21 5.94 -7.91
CA HIS A 55 -7.74 7.28 -8.13
C HIS A 55 -9.10 7.46 -7.44
N ASP A 56 -9.98 6.47 -7.60
CA ASP A 56 -11.26 6.43 -6.90
C ASP A 56 -11.86 5.01 -6.88
N ARG A 57 -13.11 4.93 -6.42
CA ARG A 57 -13.85 3.66 -6.30
C ARG A 57 -14.21 3.05 -7.65
N GLU A 58 -14.46 3.85 -8.69
CA GLU A 58 -14.83 3.32 -10.00
C GLU A 58 -13.61 2.72 -10.69
N GLU A 59 -12.43 3.37 -10.60
CA GLU A 59 -11.17 2.78 -11.07
C GLU A 59 -10.92 1.42 -10.41
N ALA A 60 -11.07 1.33 -9.09
CA ALA A 60 -10.91 0.08 -8.34
C ALA A 60 -11.89 -1.01 -8.82
N LYS A 61 -13.16 -0.66 -9.07
CA LYS A 61 -14.15 -1.62 -9.57
C LYS A 61 -13.81 -2.11 -10.97
N ILE A 62 -13.39 -1.22 -11.87
CA ILE A 62 -13.01 -1.57 -13.24
C ILE A 62 -11.83 -2.55 -13.20
N LEU A 63 -10.78 -2.24 -12.44
CA LEU A 63 -9.58 -3.08 -12.35
C LEU A 63 -9.84 -4.43 -11.69
N LEU A 64 -10.79 -4.50 -10.75
CA LEU A 64 -11.24 -5.75 -10.13
C LEU A 64 -12.34 -6.47 -10.93
N ARG A 65 -12.67 -6.00 -12.15
CA ARG A 65 -13.73 -6.56 -13.02
C ARG A 65 -15.12 -6.62 -12.35
N ARG A 66 -15.40 -5.63 -11.51
CA ARG A 66 -16.66 -5.42 -10.78
C ARG A 66 -17.49 -4.26 -11.37
N SER A 67 -17.11 -3.73 -12.52
CA SER A 67 -17.83 -2.71 -13.28
C SER A 67 -18.12 -3.21 -14.70
N GLU A 68 -19.27 -2.83 -15.23
CA GLU A 68 -19.61 -3.02 -16.65
C GLU A 68 -18.95 -1.95 -17.54
N GLN A 69 -18.45 -0.87 -16.93
CA GLN A 69 -17.66 0.13 -17.64
C GLN A 69 -16.24 -0.39 -17.88
N VAL A 70 -15.73 -0.16 -19.09
CA VAL A 70 -14.39 -0.59 -19.50
C VAL A 70 -13.36 0.53 -19.35
N PHE A 71 -13.82 1.78 -19.24
CA PHE A 71 -12.99 2.97 -19.13
C PHE A 71 -13.43 3.84 -17.97
N HIS A 72 -12.43 4.36 -17.25
CA HIS A 72 -12.63 5.41 -16.28
C HIS A 72 -12.66 6.78 -17.00
N GLY A 73 -13.39 7.76 -16.45
CA GLY A 73 -13.40 9.13 -16.97
C GLY A 73 -12.05 9.85 -16.82
N ILE A 74 -12.05 11.17 -17.00
CA ILE A 74 -10.85 11.99 -16.83
C ILE A 74 -10.32 11.81 -15.40
N MET A 75 -9.05 11.41 -15.29
CA MET A 75 -8.33 11.31 -14.01
C MET A 75 -7.32 12.44 -13.90
N CYS A 76 -7.21 13.02 -12.71
CA CYS A 76 -6.29 14.12 -12.44
C CYS A 76 -5.30 13.74 -11.34
N ALA A 77 -4.02 14.07 -11.53
CA ALA A 77 -2.97 13.80 -10.55
C ALA A 77 -3.30 14.44 -9.20
N THR A 78 -3.83 15.67 -9.18
CA THR A 78 -4.19 16.39 -7.95
C THR A 78 -5.21 15.63 -7.10
N ASP A 79 -6.13 14.91 -7.73
CA ASP A 79 -7.15 14.15 -7.01
C ASP A 79 -6.56 12.85 -6.45
N LEU A 80 -5.67 12.20 -7.20
CA LEU A 80 -4.89 11.07 -6.68
C LEU A 80 -4.02 11.47 -5.47
N ILE A 81 -3.37 12.63 -5.51
CA ILE A 81 -2.56 13.15 -4.39
C ILE A 81 -3.43 13.38 -3.15
N LYS A 82 -4.64 13.94 -3.29
CA LYS A 82 -5.59 14.05 -2.17
C LYS A 82 -5.94 12.70 -1.58
N VAL A 83 -6.23 11.70 -2.42
CA VAL A 83 -6.55 10.35 -1.97
C VAL A 83 -5.35 9.70 -1.26
N LEU A 84 -4.14 9.93 -1.74
CA LEU A 84 -2.90 9.51 -1.08
C LEU A 84 -2.79 10.14 0.31
N ASN A 85 -2.94 11.46 0.43
CA ASN A 85 -2.81 12.17 1.71
C ASN A 85 -3.88 11.74 2.74
N ASP A 86 -5.11 11.51 2.28
CA ASP A 86 -6.18 10.95 3.10
C ASP A 86 -5.87 9.51 3.54
N LEU A 87 -5.23 8.72 2.68
CA LEU A 87 -4.82 7.36 3.01
C LEU A 87 -3.68 7.36 4.04
N LEU A 88 -2.66 8.19 3.84
CA LEU A 88 -1.53 8.37 4.76
C LEU A 88 -2.05 8.75 6.14
N THR A 89 -2.91 9.77 6.22
CA THR A 89 -3.51 10.24 7.48
C THR A 89 -4.28 9.13 8.19
N ARG A 90 -5.15 8.40 7.47
CA ARG A 90 -5.93 7.30 8.06
C ARG A 90 -5.05 6.16 8.58
N LYS A 91 -4.02 5.78 7.83
CA LYS A 91 -3.12 4.69 8.20
C LYS A 91 -2.19 5.08 9.34
N ALA A 92 -1.65 6.30 9.34
CA ALA A 92 -0.85 6.84 10.45
C ALA A 92 -1.65 6.83 11.76
N ASN A 93 -2.90 7.31 11.74
CA ASN A 93 -3.79 7.28 12.90
C ASN A 93 -4.14 5.87 13.38
N LYS A 94 -4.19 4.88 12.48
CA LYS A 94 -4.40 3.47 12.86
C LYS A 94 -3.20 2.92 13.61
N ILE A 95 -1.98 3.34 13.25
CA ILE A 95 -0.74 2.77 13.77
C ILE A 95 -0.46 3.17 15.22
N SER A 96 -0.92 4.33 15.67
CA SER A 96 -0.70 4.81 17.06
C SER A 96 -1.26 3.88 18.14
N GLY A 97 -2.13 2.93 17.78
CA GLY A 97 -2.68 1.92 18.68
C GLY A 97 -1.81 0.69 18.89
N PHE A 98 -0.75 0.48 18.09
CA PHE A 98 0.07 -0.73 18.18
C PHE A 98 1.31 -0.53 19.05
N ARG A 99 1.62 -1.51 19.90
CA ARG A 99 2.77 -1.49 20.83
C ARG A 99 3.72 -2.68 20.71
N GLU A 100 3.42 -3.63 19.81
CA GLU A 100 4.10 -4.93 19.73
C GLU A 100 5.27 -4.96 18.73
N HIS A 101 5.43 -3.90 17.94
CA HIS A 101 6.48 -3.77 16.93
C HIS A 101 7.35 -2.56 17.22
N ASP A 102 8.64 -2.68 16.91
CA ASP A 102 9.63 -1.62 17.13
C ASP A 102 9.50 -0.50 16.09
N LYS A 103 9.03 -0.86 14.89
CA LYS A 103 8.89 0.03 13.72
C LYS A 103 7.66 -0.36 12.92
N PHE A 104 7.15 0.59 12.13
CA PHE A 104 6.06 0.35 11.19
C PHE A 104 6.42 0.85 9.80
N PHE A 105 6.14 0.01 8.79
CA PHE A 105 6.16 0.40 7.39
C PHE A 105 4.74 0.45 6.84
N LEU A 106 4.45 1.50 6.08
CA LEU A 106 3.27 1.56 5.23
C LEU A 106 3.73 1.34 3.79
N VAL A 107 3.31 0.24 3.18
CA VAL A 107 3.61 -0.07 1.79
C VAL A 107 2.38 0.27 0.96
N ILE A 108 2.50 1.32 0.15
CA ILE A 108 1.45 1.76 -0.76
C ILE A 108 1.81 1.27 -2.17
N ARG A 109 0.96 0.41 -2.72
CA ARG A 109 1.01 0.03 -4.13
C ARG A 109 0.11 0.98 -4.91
N VAL A 110 0.69 1.75 -5.81
CA VAL A 110 -0.07 2.48 -6.83
C VAL A 110 -0.64 1.45 -7.79
N ALA A 111 -1.96 1.31 -7.78
CA ALA A 111 -2.67 0.31 -8.58
C ALA A 111 -3.30 0.92 -9.84
N SER A 112 -3.32 2.26 -9.94
CA SER A 112 -3.72 2.97 -11.15
C SER A 112 -2.77 2.64 -12.31
N PRO A 113 -3.30 2.34 -13.52
CA PRO A 113 -2.48 2.08 -14.70
C PRO A 113 -1.94 3.35 -15.35
N ILE A 114 -2.42 4.53 -14.96
CA ILE A 114 -2.06 5.81 -15.58
C ILE A 114 -0.96 6.52 -14.78
N PHE A 115 -1.00 6.40 -13.46
CA PHE A 115 -0.09 7.11 -12.58
C PHE A 115 1.06 6.21 -12.15
N ASP A 116 2.27 6.73 -12.21
CA ASP A 116 3.49 6.06 -11.79
C ASP A 116 4.31 6.95 -10.87
N LYS A 117 5.51 6.50 -10.50
CA LYS A 117 6.42 7.26 -9.63
C LYS A 117 6.66 8.68 -10.14
N SER A 118 6.80 8.89 -11.45
CA SER A 118 7.07 10.21 -12.01
C SER A 118 5.94 11.21 -11.75
N THR A 119 4.70 10.71 -11.67
CA THR A 119 3.56 11.53 -11.25
C THR A 119 3.76 12.04 -9.84
N PHE A 120 4.14 11.18 -8.89
CA PHE A 120 4.35 11.62 -7.50
C PHE A 120 5.57 12.54 -7.36
N ASP A 121 6.64 12.27 -8.12
CA ASP A 121 7.83 13.12 -8.12
C ASP A 121 7.53 14.57 -8.57
N MET A 122 6.56 14.77 -9.47
CA MET A 122 6.13 16.10 -9.91
C MET A 122 5.34 16.89 -8.85
N TYR A 123 4.76 16.20 -7.87
CA TYR A 123 3.90 16.77 -6.84
C TYR A 123 4.44 16.47 -5.43
N GLU A 124 5.76 16.27 -5.29
CA GLU A 124 6.40 15.90 -4.03
C GLU A 124 6.11 16.94 -2.93
N ASP A 125 6.06 18.22 -3.28
CA ASP A 125 5.76 19.33 -2.35
C ASP A 125 4.30 19.33 -1.83
N ASP A 126 3.41 18.57 -2.47
CA ASP A 126 1.98 18.48 -2.13
C ASP A 126 1.62 17.23 -1.29
N ILE A 127 2.59 16.37 -0.98
CA ILE A 127 2.44 15.11 -0.22
C ILE A 127 2.94 15.28 1.22
#